data_AF-A0A9E2ZAN1-F1
#
_entry.id   AF-A0A9E2ZAN1-F1
#
_cell.length_a   1.000
_cell.length_b   1.000
_cell.length_c   1.000
_cell.angle_alpha   90.00
_cell.angle_beta   90.00
_cell.angle_gamma   90.00
#
_symmetry.space_group_name_H-M   'P 1'
#
loop_
_entity.id
_entity.type
_entity.pdbx_description
1 polymer ?
#
loop_
_entity_poly.entity_id
_entity_poly.type
_entity_poly.pdbx_seq_one_letter_code
_entity_poly.pdbx_strand_id
1 'polypeptide(L)'
;MLIAASSYPFLNVLWDILIIFAWLLFIWIAIVAFSDLFRRRDISGWRKAAWVVLIVLLPWIGVLAYLIVNHDGMAERSEKQTQAAQAQFDEYVRQAADKGGPAGEIETAKKLLDSGTITQTEFDAIKARALGSPARSG
;
A
#
# COMPACT_ATOMS: atom_id res chain seq x y z
N MET A 1 -31.63 21.15 -39.33
CA MET A 1 -32.16 19.81 -39.61
C MET A 1 -32.09 18.99 -38.32
N LEU A 2 -33.13 19.09 -37.48
CA LEU A 2 -33.21 18.41 -36.17
C LEU A 2 -34.31 17.33 -36.25
N ILE A 3 -34.13 16.36 -37.14
CA ILE A 3 -35.09 15.27 -37.34
C ILE A 3 -34.32 13.95 -37.35
N ALA A 4 -34.15 13.34 -36.17
CA ALA A 4 -33.81 11.91 -36.02
C ALA A 4 -34.03 11.32 -34.61
N ALA A 5 -34.67 12.01 -33.65
CA ALA A 5 -34.69 11.56 -32.24
C ALA A 5 -36.06 11.08 -31.72
N SER A 6 -37.06 10.88 -32.57
CA SER A 6 -38.43 10.56 -32.14
C SER A 6 -38.72 9.05 -31.95
N SER A 7 -37.74 8.24 -31.54
CA SER A 7 -37.99 6.80 -31.31
C SER A 7 -37.67 6.27 -29.92
N TYR A 8 -36.83 6.91 -29.08
CA TYR A 8 -36.56 6.41 -27.71
C TYR A 8 -36.16 7.54 -26.73
N PRO A 9 -37.12 8.34 -26.21
CA PRO A 9 -36.80 9.46 -25.32
C PRO A 9 -36.07 9.03 -24.04
N PHE A 10 -36.40 7.85 -23.48
CA PHE A 10 -35.67 7.29 -22.34
C PHE A 10 -34.21 6.94 -22.68
N LEU A 11 -33.97 6.27 -23.81
CA LEU A 11 -32.63 5.88 -24.22
C LEU A 11 -31.75 7.10 -24.52
N ASN A 12 -32.34 8.15 -25.09
CA ASN A 12 -31.65 9.43 -25.32
C ASN A 12 -31.20 10.08 -24.01
N VAL A 13 -32.10 10.18 -23.01
CA VAL A 13 -31.76 10.74 -21.70
C VAL A 13 -30.72 9.88 -20.97
N LEU A 14 -30.86 8.54 -21.01
CA LEU A 14 -29.86 7.62 -20.45
C LEU A 14 -28.50 7.80 -21.12
N TRP A 15 -28.48 7.96 -22.45
CA TRP A 15 -27.27 8.18 -23.23
C TRP A 15 -26.61 9.52 -22.90
N ASP A 16 -27.38 10.59 -22.76
CA ASP A 16 -26.88 11.90 -22.35
C ASP A 16 -26.27 11.85 -20.94
N ILE A 17 -26.93 11.15 -20.00
CA ILE A 17 -26.40 10.92 -18.64
C ILE A 17 -25.08 10.15 -18.71
N LEU A 18 -24.99 9.10 -19.53
CA LEU A 18 -23.76 8.32 -19.70
C LEU A 18 -22.63 9.18 -20.28
N ILE A 19 -22.91 10.03 -21.26
CA ILE A 19 -21.92 10.96 -21.83
C ILE A 19 -21.43 11.93 -20.75
N ILE A 20 -22.34 12.56 -20.00
CA ILE A 20 -21.98 13.51 -18.93
C ILE A 20 -21.14 12.79 -17.86
N PHE A 21 -21.55 11.60 -17.44
CA PHE A 21 -20.82 10.79 -16.47
C PHE A 21 -19.42 10.41 -16.98
N ALA A 22 -19.30 10.03 -18.26
CA ALA A 22 -18.02 9.73 -18.88
C ALA A 22 -17.10 10.96 -18.93
N TRP A 23 -17.64 12.16 -19.17
CA TRP A 23 -16.89 13.42 -19.07
C TRP A 23 -16.44 13.73 -17.64
N LEU A 24 -17.31 13.51 -16.63
CA LEU A 24 -16.93 13.66 -15.22
C LEU A 24 -15.79 12.70 -14.83
N LEU A 25 -15.89 11.43 -15.24
CA LEU A 25 -14.83 10.45 -15.03
C LEU A 25 -13.54 10.86 -15.74
N PHE A 26 -13.63 11.34 -16.98
CA PHE A 26 -12.48 11.82 -17.72
C PHE A 26 -11.79 12.97 -16.99
N ILE A 27 -12.52 13.99 -16.55
CA ILE A 27 -11.97 15.13 -15.81
C ILE A 27 -11.31 14.66 -14.52
N TRP A 28 -11.97 13.76 -13.78
CA TRP A 28 -11.42 13.18 -12.56
C TRP A 28 -10.08 12.46 -12.82
N ILE A 29 -10.04 11.60 -13.83
CA ILE A 29 -8.83 10.86 -14.20
C ILE A 29 -7.74 11.82 -14.70
N ALA A 30 -8.08 12.86 -15.46
CA ALA A 30 -7.14 13.87 -15.92
C ALA A 30 -6.50 14.61 -14.73
N ILE A 31 -7.28 14.97 -13.70
CA ILE A 31 -6.75 15.59 -12.48
C ILE A 31 -5.79 14.65 -11.76
N VAL A 32 -6.15 13.36 -11.60
CA VAL A 32 -5.28 12.36 -10.97
C VAL A 32 -3.99 12.16 -11.77
N ALA A 33 -4.09 12.06 -13.09
CA ALA A 33 -2.95 11.93 -14.00
C ALA A 33 -2.02 13.15 -13.92
N PHE A 34 -2.58 14.36 -13.91
CA PHE A 34 -1.81 15.59 -13.73
C PHE A 34 -1.13 15.63 -12.37
N SER A 35 -1.83 15.29 -11.28
CA SER A 35 -1.24 15.23 -9.94
C SER A 35 -0.05 14.27 -9.88
N ASP A 36 -0.17 13.08 -10.48
CA ASP A 36 0.93 12.12 -10.55
C ASP A 36 2.10 12.64 -11.40
N LEU A 37 1.81 13.23 -12.56
CA LEU A 37 2.80 13.82 -13.47
C LEU A 37 3.58 14.97 -12.82
N PHE A 38 2.90 15.81 -12.04
CA PHE A 38 3.55 16.90 -11.31
C PHE A 38 4.37 16.41 -10.11
N ARG A 39 3.90 15.36 -9.42
CA ARG A 39 4.62 14.74 -8.29
C ARG A 39 5.94 14.09 -8.70
N ARG A 40 6.04 13.57 -9.93
CA ARG A 40 7.28 13.03 -10.52
C ARG A 40 8.30 14.14 -10.77
N ARG A 41 9.40 14.15 -10.00
CA ARG A 41 10.50 15.15 -10.12
C ARG A 41 11.57 14.75 -11.15
N ASP A 42 11.53 13.52 -11.61
CA ASP A 42 12.40 12.87 -12.58
C ASP A 42 12.03 13.18 -14.05
N ILE A 43 10.87 13.79 -14.29
CA ILE A 43 10.36 14.13 -15.62
C ILE A 43 10.62 15.61 -15.94
N SER A 44 11.24 15.86 -17.10
CA SER A 44 11.49 17.21 -17.62
C SER A 44 10.19 17.99 -17.88
N GLY A 45 10.19 19.30 -17.62
CA GLY A 45 9.00 20.16 -17.75
C GLY A 45 8.35 20.12 -19.14
N TRP A 46 9.15 20.04 -20.21
CA TRP A 46 8.67 19.90 -21.58
C TRP A 46 7.87 18.63 -21.84
N ARG A 47 8.30 17.51 -21.24
CA ARG A 47 7.57 16.23 -21.33
C ARG A 47 6.26 16.31 -20.56
N LYS A 48 6.22 17.04 -19.43
CA LYS A 48 4.95 17.30 -18.72
C LYS A 48 3.99 18.10 -19.60
N ALA A 49 4.46 19.15 -20.26
CA ALA A 49 3.64 19.97 -21.15
C ALA A 49 3.06 19.15 -22.32
N ALA A 50 3.87 18.30 -22.96
CA ALA A 50 3.40 17.41 -24.04
C ALA A 50 2.27 16.47 -23.57
N TRP A 51 2.38 15.90 -22.36
CA TRP A 51 1.34 15.05 -21.78
C TRP A 51 0.04 15.82 -21.49
N VAL A 52 0.15 17.05 -21.00
CA VAL A 52 -1.03 17.91 -20.78
C VAL A 52 -1.76 18.19 -22.10
N VAL A 53 -1.03 18.59 -23.14
CA VAL A 53 -1.60 18.84 -24.46
C VAL A 53 -2.27 17.59 -25.03
N LEU A 54 -1.62 16.43 -24.91
CA LEU A 54 -2.14 15.15 -25.38
C LEU A 54 -3.45 14.77 -24.68
N ILE A 55 -3.52 14.88 -23.36
CA ILE A 55 -4.72 14.54 -22.56
C ILE A 55 -5.88 15.49 -22.88
N VAL A 56 -5.60 16.78 -23.10
CA VAL A 56 -6.65 17.78 -23.40
C VAL A 56 -7.19 17.63 -24.82
N LEU A 57 -6.32 17.44 -25.81
CA LEU A 57 -6.74 17.33 -27.22
C LEU A 57 -7.33 15.97 -27.57
N LEU A 58 -6.89 14.92 -26.88
CA LEU A 58 -7.29 13.54 -27.13
C LEU A 58 -7.68 12.89 -25.80
N PRO A 59 -8.89 13.14 -25.26
CA PRO A 59 -9.28 12.73 -23.90
C PRO A 59 -9.02 11.24 -23.59
N TRP A 60 -9.63 10.37 -24.39
CA TRP A 60 -9.55 8.93 -24.19
C TRP A 60 -8.19 8.36 -24.56
N ILE A 61 -7.62 8.80 -25.68
CA ILE A 61 -6.33 8.30 -26.16
C ILE A 61 -5.18 8.81 -25.27
N GLY A 62 -5.26 10.05 -24.82
CA GLY A 62 -4.23 10.70 -24.03
C GLY A 62 -4.13 10.13 -22.62
N VAL A 63 -5.26 9.84 -21.98
CA VAL A 63 -5.29 9.13 -20.69
C VAL A 63 -4.79 7.70 -20.83
N LEU A 64 -5.23 6.96 -21.84
CA LEU A 64 -4.78 5.57 -22.07
C LEU A 64 -3.27 5.51 -22.36
N ALA A 65 -2.78 6.39 -23.24
CA ALA A 65 -1.35 6.50 -23.52
C ALA A 65 -0.55 6.88 -22.26
N TYR A 66 -1.06 7.80 -21.43
CA TYR A 66 -0.42 8.18 -20.17
C TYR A 66 -0.28 6.99 -19.24
N LEU A 67 -1.35 6.20 -19.08
CA LEU A 67 -1.35 5.03 -18.21
C LEU A 67 -0.38 3.94 -18.70
N ILE A 68 -0.30 3.70 -20.01
CA ILE A 68 0.63 2.71 -20.59
C ILE A 68 2.08 3.16 -20.38
N VAL A 69 2.40 4.41 -20.72
CA VAL A 69 3.78 4.90 -20.68
C VAL A 69 4.25 5.16 -19.24
N ASN A 70 3.37 5.63 -18.37
CA ASN A 70 3.72 6.01 -16.99
C ASN A 70 3.23 4.96 -15.97
N HIS A 71 3.02 3.71 -16.39
CA HIS A 71 2.66 2.59 -15.50
C HIS A 71 3.69 2.31 -14.39
N ASP A 72 4.92 2.80 -14.57
CA ASP A 72 6.03 2.57 -13.67
C ASP A 72 5.75 3.12 -12.27
N GLY A 73 5.67 2.18 -11.34
CA GLY A 73 5.75 2.43 -9.91
C GLY A 73 4.79 1.59 -9.08
N MET A 74 3.80 0.88 -9.63
CA MET A 74 2.97 0.00 -8.79
C MET A 74 3.70 -1.31 -8.43
N ALA A 75 4.37 -1.94 -9.39
CA ALA A 75 5.17 -3.14 -9.13
C ALA A 75 6.39 -2.85 -8.23
N GLU A 76 7.15 -1.80 -8.56
CA GLU A 76 8.39 -1.48 -7.82
C GLU A 76 8.14 -0.91 -6.41
N ARG A 77 7.01 -0.20 -6.18
CA ARG A 77 6.62 0.25 -4.84
C ARG A 77 6.06 -0.88 -3.98
N SER A 78 5.39 -1.85 -4.58
CA SER A 78 4.97 -3.06 -3.86
C SER A 78 6.18 -3.77 -3.30
N GLU A 79 7.22 -3.98 -4.11
CA GLU A 79 8.45 -4.65 -3.64
C GLU A 79 9.17 -3.84 -2.56
N LYS A 80 9.33 -2.52 -2.73
CA LYS A 80 9.97 -1.67 -1.71
C LYS A 80 9.15 -1.57 -0.41
N GLN A 81 7.82 -1.56 -0.48
CA GLN A 81 6.96 -1.55 0.70
C GLN A 81 6.98 -2.90 1.42
N THR A 82 6.95 -4.01 0.67
CA THR A 82 7.11 -5.36 1.24
C THR A 82 8.48 -5.51 1.89
N GLN A 83 9.56 -5.05 1.25
CA GLN A 83 10.91 -5.08 1.84
C GLN A 83 11.03 -4.19 3.08
N ALA A 84 10.45 -2.99 3.08
CA ALA A 84 10.47 -2.11 4.25
C ALA A 84 9.63 -2.67 5.41
N ALA A 85 8.49 -3.29 5.13
CA ALA A 85 7.67 -3.97 6.13
C ALA A 85 8.38 -5.21 6.70
N GLN A 86 9.07 -5.98 5.85
CA GLN A 86 9.89 -7.13 6.25
C GLN A 86 11.03 -6.67 7.17
N ALA A 87 11.75 -5.61 6.80
CA ALA A 87 12.86 -5.08 7.60
C ALA A 87 12.40 -4.59 8.98
N GLN A 88 11.23 -3.95 9.08
CA GLN A 88 10.64 -3.53 10.36
C GLN A 88 10.20 -4.73 11.21
N PHE A 89 9.66 -5.77 10.58
CA PHE A 89 9.28 -7.00 11.29
C PHE A 89 10.51 -7.74 11.81
N ASP A 90 11.55 -7.88 11.00
CA ASP A 90 12.82 -8.51 11.38
C ASP A 90 13.50 -7.75 12.52
N GLU A 91 13.48 -6.42 12.48
CA GLU A 91 14.01 -5.57 13.55
C GLU A 91 13.19 -5.70 14.85
N TYR A 92 11.86 -5.80 14.75
CA TYR A 92 10.98 -6.07 15.89
C TYR A 92 11.24 -7.46 16.50
N VAL A 93 11.36 -8.50 15.68
CA VAL A 93 11.67 -9.87 16.12
C VAL A 93 13.05 -9.93 16.78
N ARG A 94 14.05 -9.28 16.20
CA ARG A 94 15.39 -9.21 16.77
C ARG A 94 15.42 -8.44 18.09
N GLN A 95 14.73 -7.30 18.19
CA GLN A 95 14.62 -6.58 19.46
C GLN A 95 13.83 -7.37 20.52
N ALA A 96 12.81 -8.12 20.12
CA ALA A 96 12.06 -9.00 21.02
C ALA A 96 12.93 -10.18 21.51
N ALA A 97 13.80 -10.71 20.64
CA ALA A 97 14.78 -11.73 21.01
C ALA A 97 15.91 -11.18 21.91
N ASP A 98 16.42 -9.98 21.61
CA ASP A 98 17.46 -9.28 22.37
C ASP A 98 16.95 -8.79 23.75
N LYS A 99 15.65 -8.52 23.90
CA LYS A 99 15.02 -8.18 25.21
C LYS A 99 14.82 -9.39 26.12
N GLY A 100 15.43 -10.52 25.78
CA GLY A 100 15.61 -11.65 26.67
C GLY A 100 14.66 -12.77 26.33
N GLY A 101 14.89 -13.45 25.19
CA GLY A 101 14.23 -14.71 24.82
C GLY A 101 14.29 -15.80 25.91
N PRO A 102 14.07 -17.08 25.60
CA PRO A 102 13.91 -18.14 26.61
C PRO A 102 14.93 -18.12 27.77
N ALA A 103 16.19 -17.79 27.48
CA ALA A 103 17.25 -17.66 28.48
C ALA A 103 17.08 -16.44 29.42
N GLY A 104 16.63 -15.29 28.91
CA GLY A 104 16.40 -14.07 29.70
C GLY A 104 15.16 -14.17 30.59
N GLU A 105 14.11 -14.86 30.13
CA GLU A 105 12.95 -15.20 30.97
C GLU A 105 13.36 -16.13 32.12
N ILE A 106 14.21 -17.13 31.85
CA ILE A 106 14.74 -18.03 32.89
C ILE A 106 15.64 -17.29 33.89
N GLU A 107 16.49 -16.38 33.41
CA GLU A 107 17.35 -15.56 34.28
C GLU A 107 16.52 -14.65 35.21
N THR A 108 15.47 -14.03 34.68
CA THR A 108 14.55 -13.18 35.46
C THR A 108 13.78 -14.00 36.49
N ALA A 109 13.28 -15.18 36.10
CA ALA A 109 12.60 -16.09 37.02
C ALA A 109 13.53 -16.56 38.15
N LYS A 110 14.82 -16.77 37.87
CA LYS A 110 15.79 -17.15 38.90
C LYS A 110 16.00 -16.03 39.92
N LYS A 111 16.08 -14.77 39.47
CA LYS A 111 16.16 -13.61 40.37
C LYS A 111 14.94 -13.49 41.29
N LEU A 112 13.74 -13.78 40.78
CA LEU A 112 12.50 -13.76 41.58
C LEU A 112 12.43 -14.89 42.61
N LEU A 113 12.99 -16.05 42.28
CA LEU A 113 13.11 -17.18 43.21
C LEU A 113 14.10 -16.85 44.34
N ASP A 114 15.25 -16.27 43.98
CA ASP A 114 16.30 -15.89 44.94
C ASP A 114 15.85 -14.73 45.85
N SER A 115 14.96 -13.85 45.37
CA SER A 115 14.30 -12.83 46.20
C SER A 115 13.12 -13.36 47.02
N GLY A 116 12.78 -14.65 46.90
CA GLY A 116 11.66 -15.27 47.60
C GLY A 116 10.28 -14.80 47.14
N THR A 117 10.19 -14.15 45.97
CA THR A 117 8.94 -13.65 45.39
C THR A 117 8.13 -14.77 44.74
N ILE A 118 8.79 -15.80 44.25
CA ILE A 118 8.17 -17.02 43.72
C ILE A 118 8.77 -18.25 44.39
N THR A 119 8.03 -19.35 44.35
CA THR A 119 8.44 -20.66 44.86
C THR A 119 9.21 -21.46 43.82
N GLN A 120 9.93 -22.49 44.27
CA GLN A 120 10.68 -23.39 43.38
C GLN A 120 9.78 -24.04 42.30
N THR A 121 8.57 -24.43 42.68
CA THR A 121 7.58 -25.02 41.77
C THR A 121 7.15 -24.05 40.67
N GLU A 122 6.98 -22.77 41.01
CA GLU A 122 6.61 -21.72 40.05
C GLU A 122 7.78 -21.40 39.10
N PHE A 123 9.01 -21.39 39.61
CA PHE A 123 10.22 -21.25 38.79
C PHE A 123 10.35 -22.38 37.77
N ASP A 124 10.16 -23.63 38.19
CA ASP A 124 10.29 -24.80 37.30
C ASP A 124 9.21 -24.80 36.21
N ALA A 125 7.99 -24.33 36.52
CA ALA A 125 6.92 -24.15 35.53
C ALA A 125 7.26 -23.07 34.49
N ILE A 126 7.85 -21.94 34.91
CA ILE A 126 8.29 -20.86 34.01
C ILE A 126 9.44 -21.34 33.12
N LYS A 127 10.41 -22.05 33.70
CA LYS A 127 11.54 -22.64 32.96
C LYS A 127 11.08 -23.64 31.90
N ALA A 128 10.16 -24.53 32.24
CA ALA A 128 9.60 -25.50 31.29
C ALA A 128 8.84 -24.81 30.14
N ARG A 129 8.12 -23.73 30.42
CA ARG A 129 7.41 -22.93 29.40
C ARG A 129 8.36 -22.18 28.47
N ALA A 130 9.42 -21.58 29.01
CA ALA A 130 10.43 -20.87 28.24
C ALA A 130 11.21 -21.84 27.32
N LEU A 131 11.59 -23.01 27.82
CA LEU A 131 12.28 -24.06 27.05
C LEU A 131 11.37 -24.80 26.06
N GLY A 132 10.07 -24.92 26.38
CA GLY A 132 9.05 -25.56 25.55
C GLY A 132 8.43 -24.63 24.50
N SER A 133 8.64 -23.31 24.61
CA SER A 133 8.37 -22.40 23.50
C SER A 133 9.55 -22.51 22.53
N PRO A 134 9.39 -23.16 21.35
CA PRO A 134 10.45 -23.11 20.36
C PRO A 134 10.71 -21.62 20.09
N ALA A 135 11.97 -21.20 20.25
CA ALA A 135 12.44 -20.00 19.59
C ALA A 135 11.99 -20.15 18.14
N ARG A 136 10.96 -19.41 17.71
CA ARG A 136 10.50 -19.46 16.32
C ARG A 136 11.60 -18.84 15.48
N SER A 137 12.57 -19.68 15.12
CA SER A 137 13.45 -19.50 13.99
C SER A 137 12.63 -19.86 12.75
N GLY A 138 12.04 -18.83 12.15
CA GLY A 138 11.35 -18.88 10.86
C GLY A 138 11.45 -17.51 10.24
#